data_AF-A0A9D2G6M8-F1
#
_entry.id   AF-A0A9D2G6M8-F1
#
_cell.length_a   1.000
_cell.length_b   1.000
_cell.length_c   1.000
_cell.angle_alpha   90.00
_cell.angle_beta   90.00
_cell.angle_gamma   90.00
#
_symmetry.space_group_name_H-M   'P 1'
#
loop_
_entity.id
_entity.type
_entity.pdbx_description
1 polymer ?
#
loop_
_entity_poly.entity_id
_entity_poly.type
_entity_poly.pdbx_seq_one_letter_code
_entity_poly.pdbx_strand_id
1 'polypeptide(L)'
;PDICGVVALSPMHCIWGGMHGNKDMASKTFSSVSEFTYRGKDFPCMTAHLKYGPAIRNLILHRQFELSYIYEEPLKHFDEDTAIRVENIRGNILFIYAKEDLMWPSKEAVAYMVERLEKHRFAFRVDVLEYEKASHILVPLNPPKLKMFKIERQYPEDCRHSREVAFRKTVRWILDI
;
A
#
# COMPACT_ATOMS: atom_id res chain seq x y z
N PRO A 1 12.19 -12.60 19.92
CA PRO A 1 11.45 -12.63 18.63
C PRO A 1 12.43 -12.42 17.48
N ASP A 2 12.30 -13.14 16.37
CA ASP A 2 13.21 -12.99 15.23
C ASP A 2 12.97 -11.69 14.45
N ILE A 3 11.78 -11.09 14.63
CA ILE A 3 11.39 -9.79 14.09
C ILE A 3 11.00 -8.90 15.28
N CYS A 4 11.74 -7.80 15.51
CA CYS A 4 11.47 -6.84 16.59
C CYS A 4 10.53 -5.70 16.18
N GLY A 5 10.42 -5.42 14.87
CA GLY A 5 9.49 -4.43 14.35
C GLY A 5 9.26 -4.53 12.84
N VAL A 6 8.17 -3.93 12.39
CA VAL A 6 7.73 -3.88 10.99
C VAL A 6 7.48 -2.43 10.60
N VAL A 7 8.08 -1.97 9.51
CA VAL A 7 7.75 -0.69 8.87
C VAL A 7 7.05 -1.00 7.56
N ALA A 8 5.82 -0.53 7.40
CA ALA A 8 5.01 -0.77 6.21
C ALA A 8 4.70 0.57 5.52
N LEU A 9 5.24 0.75 4.32
CA LEU A 9 5.08 1.93 3.47
C LEU A 9 3.96 1.68 2.45
N SER A 10 2.94 2.54 2.44
CA SER A 10 1.76 2.45 1.58
C SER A 10 1.19 1.03 1.53
N PRO A 11 0.83 0.42 2.68
CA PRO A 11 0.51 -1.00 2.74
C PRO A 11 -0.88 -1.34 2.20
N MET A 12 -1.10 -2.63 1.97
CA MET A 12 -2.41 -3.25 1.80
C MET A 12 -2.71 -4.20 2.97
N HIS A 13 -3.98 -4.49 3.22
CA HIS A 13 -4.43 -5.28 4.37
C HIS A 13 -4.84 -6.71 4.01
N CYS A 14 -4.78 -7.08 2.73
CA CYS A 14 -5.19 -8.38 2.23
C CYS A 14 -4.25 -8.86 1.12
N ILE A 15 -4.31 -10.16 0.87
CA ILE A 15 -3.51 -10.83 -0.15
C ILE A 15 -4.27 -10.75 -1.48
N TRP A 16 -3.56 -10.39 -2.54
CA TRP A 16 -4.12 -10.32 -3.89
C TRP A 16 -3.69 -11.50 -4.74
N GLY A 17 -4.48 -11.76 -5.76
CA GLY A 17 -4.14 -12.69 -6.82
C GLY A 17 -3.08 -12.10 -7.74
N GLY A 18 -2.11 -12.92 -8.15
CA GLY A 18 -0.93 -12.48 -8.85
C GLY A 18 -1.22 -11.95 -10.24
N MET A 19 -0.46 -10.94 -10.65
CA MET A 19 -0.56 -10.36 -11.98
C MET A 19 0.21 -11.22 -13.00
N HIS A 20 -0.44 -11.54 -14.11
CA HIS A 20 0.16 -12.26 -15.25
C HIS A 20 -0.07 -11.52 -16.56
N GLY A 21 0.73 -11.84 -17.57
CA GLY A 21 0.72 -11.17 -18.88
C GLY A 21 2.14 -11.02 -19.43
N ASN A 22 2.25 -10.47 -20.63
CA ASN A 22 3.53 -10.17 -21.25
C ASN A 22 4.04 -8.78 -20.82
N LYS A 23 5.16 -8.32 -21.39
CA LYS A 23 5.74 -7.00 -21.09
C LYS A 23 4.80 -5.83 -21.40
N ASP A 24 3.82 -6.03 -22.27
CA ASP A 24 2.83 -5.01 -22.61
C ASP A 24 1.80 -4.83 -21.49
N MET A 25 1.62 -3.59 -21.06
CA MET A 25 0.61 -3.21 -20.07
C MET A 25 -0.80 -3.62 -20.50
N ALA A 26 -1.12 -3.66 -21.79
CA ALA A 26 -2.44 -4.07 -22.30
C ALA A 26 -2.72 -5.58 -22.16
N SER A 27 -1.68 -6.38 -21.93
CA SER A 27 -1.79 -7.83 -21.74
C SER A 27 -1.83 -8.24 -20.27
N LYS A 28 -1.67 -7.30 -19.35
CA LYS A 28 -1.64 -7.57 -17.92
C LYS A 28 -3.04 -7.82 -17.39
N THR A 29 -3.19 -8.85 -16.58
CA THR A 29 -4.42 -9.12 -15.84
C THR A 29 -4.07 -9.78 -14.52
N PHE A 30 -5.02 -9.84 -13.61
CA PHE A 30 -4.84 -10.54 -12.34
C PHE A 30 -5.40 -11.96 -12.47
N SER A 31 -4.66 -12.90 -11.90
CA SER A 31 -5.12 -14.27 -11.67
C SER A 31 -5.92 -14.34 -10.38
N SER A 32 -6.61 -15.46 -10.18
CA SER A 32 -7.18 -15.85 -8.89
C SER A 32 -6.22 -16.71 -8.05
N VAL A 33 -4.93 -16.71 -8.38
CA VAL A 33 -3.89 -17.49 -7.69
C VAL A 33 -3.11 -16.56 -6.80
N SER A 34 -2.88 -16.96 -5.55
CA SER A 34 -2.21 -16.13 -4.54
C SER A 34 -0.84 -15.63 -5.00
N GLU A 35 -0.53 -14.36 -4.70
CA GLU A 35 0.82 -13.80 -4.86
C GLU A 35 1.85 -14.41 -3.91
N PHE A 36 1.39 -14.97 -2.78
CA PHE A 36 2.24 -15.44 -1.72
C PHE A 36 1.96 -16.90 -1.36
N THR A 37 3.03 -17.60 -1.03
CA THR A 37 2.97 -18.92 -0.41
C THR A 37 3.73 -18.92 0.90
N TYR A 38 3.29 -19.74 1.85
CA TYR A 38 4.04 -20.02 3.06
C TYR A 38 4.17 -21.52 3.26
N ARG A 39 5.43 -22.00 3.30
CA ARG A 39 5.77 -23.43 3.42
C ARG A 39 5.07 -24.30 2.35
N GLY A 40 5.01 -23.79 1.12
CA GLY A 40 4.41 -24.48 -0.03
C GLY A 40 2.89 -24.50 -0.05
N LYS A 41 2.22 -23.71 0.80
CA LYS A 41 0.75 -23.52 0.77
C LYS A 41 0.41 -22.11 0.36
N ASP A 42 -0.55 -21.98 -0.55
CA ASP A 42 -1.12 -20.70 -0.97
C ASP A 42 -1.98 -20.10 0.14
N PHE A 43 -2.05 -18.78 0.18
CA PHE A 43 -3.04 -18.07 0.98
C PHE A 43 -4.30 -17.79 0.18
N PRO A 44 -5.48 -17.73 0.82
CA PRO A 44 -6.66 -17.11 0.22
C PRO A 44 -6.32 -15.71 -0.28
N CYS A 45 -6.81 -15.34 -1.46
CA CYS A 45 -6.51 -14.04 -2.07
C CYS A 45 -7.73 -13.40 -2.72
N MET A 46 -7.80 -12.08 -2.63
CA MET A 46 -8.73 -11.26 -3.39
C MET A 46 -8.33 -11.25 -4.87
N THR A 47 -9.31 -11.25 -5.76
CA THR A 47 -9.05 -11.08 -7.20
C THR A 47 -9.37 -9.64 -7.60
N ALA A 48 -8.36 -8.94 -8.14
CA ALA A 48 -8.56 -7.64 -8.75
C ALA A 48 -8.90 -7.79 -10.24
N HIS A 49 -9.48 -6.76 -10.85
CA HIS A 49 -9.76 -6.78 -12.29
C HIS A 49 -9.33 -5.47 -12.93
N LEU A 50 -8.37 -5.55 -13.87
CA LEU A 50 -7.92 -4.39 -14.61
C LEU A 50 -8.94 -4.03 -15.70
N LYS A 51 -9.76 -3.01 -15.44
CA LYS A 51 -10.61 -2.41 -16.48
C LYS A 51 -9.83 -1.27 -17.15
N TYR A 52 -9.35 -1.49 -18.37
CA TYR A 52 -8.51 -0.51 -19.09
C TYR A 52 -9.22 0.81 -19.40
N GLY A 53 -10.54 0.82 -19.59
CA GLY A 53 -11.30 2.04 -19.91
C GLY A 53 -11.12 3.17 -18.89
N PRO A 54 -11.44 2.95 -17.60
CA PRO A 54 -11.17 3.90 -16.53
C PRO A 54 -9.70 4.32 -16.40
N ALA A 55 -8.74 3.39 -16.46
CA ALA A 55 -7.30 3.72 -16.40
C ALA A 55 -6.87 4.65 -17.54
N ILE A 56 -7.26 4.34 -18.79
CA ILE A 56 -6.92 5.16 -19.96
C ILE A 56 -7.59 6.54 -19.85
N ARG A 57 -8.86 6.58 -19.45
CA ARG A 57 -9.59 7.84 -19.23
C ARG A 57 -8.89 8.71 -18.18
N ASN A 58 -8.54 8.16 -17.03
CA ASN A 58 -7.88 8.89 -15.94
C ASN A 58 -6.48 9.35 -16.36
N LEU A 59 -5.74 8.53 -17.08
CA LEU A 59 -4.44 8.91 -17.64
C LEU A 59 -4.56 10.08 -18.62
N ILE A 60 -5.56 10.08 -19.50
CA ILE A 60 -5.77 11.14 -20.50
C ILE A 60 -6.29 12.42 -19.83
N LEU A 61 -7.33 12.33 -19.03
CA LEU A 61 -8.01 13.49 -18.42
C LEU A 61 -7.20 14.13 -17.30
N HIS A 62 -6.55 13.33 -16.46
CA HIS A 62 -5.87 13.81 -15.26
C HIS A 62 -4.34 13.80 -15.38
N ARG A 63 -3.80 13.25 -16.49
CA ARG A 63 -2.36 13.10 -16.74
C ARG A 63 -1.65 12.44 -15.55
N GLN A 64 -2.28 11.44 -14.94
CA GLN A 64 -1.76 10.71 -13.79
C GLN A 64 -2.17 9.23 -13.83
N PHE A 65 -1.39 8.38 -13.16
CA PHE A 65 -1.84 7.02 -12.83
C PHE A 65 -2.78 7.09 -11.64
N GLU A 66 -3.98 6.57 -11.84
CA GLU A 66 -5.00 6.39 -10.82
C GLU A 66 -5.48 4.95 -10.99
N LEU A 67 -4.91 4.07 -10.17
CA LEU A 67 -5.09 2.62 -10.24
C LEU A 67 -5.79 2.09 -8.99
N SER A 68 -6.03 2.92 -7.98
CA SER A 68 -6.68 2.49 -6.73
C SER A 68 -8.06 1.85 -6.96
N TYR A 69 -8.80 2.34 -7.97
CA TYR A 69 -10.10 1.78 -8.39
C TYR A 69 -10.07 0.27 -8.70
N ILE A 70 -8.90 -0.27 -9.11
CA ILE A 70 -8.71 -1.70 -9.39
C ILE A 70 -8.97 -2.54 -8.13
N TYR A 71 -8.63 -1.98 -6.97
CA TYR A 71 -8.70 -2.63 -5.67
C TYR A 71 -9.94 -2.19 -4.88
N GLU A 72 -10.33 -0.92 -4.99
CA GLU A 72 -11.49 -0.37 -4.26
C GLU A 72 -12.80 -1.11 -4.57
N GLU A 73 -13.08 -1.43 -5.84
CA GLU A 73 -14.31 -2.14 -6.21
C GLU A 73 -14.37 -3.57 -5.64
N PRO A 74 -13.35 -4.44 -5.80
CA PRO A 74 -13.31 -5.73 -5.11
C PRO A 74 -13.43 -5.63 -3.59
N LEU A 75 -12.80 -4.63 -2.96
CA LEU A 75 -12.83 -4.45 -1.50
C LEU A 75 -14.22 -4.13 -0.94
N LYS A 76 -15.19 -3.69 -1.76
CA LYS A 76 -16.59 -3.58 -1.33
C LYS A 76 -17.21 -4.93 -0.94
N HIS A 77 -16.64 -6.02 -1.44
CA HIS A 77 -17.02 -7.40 -1.11
C HIS A 77 -15.83 -8.12 -0.46
N PHE A 78 -15.18 -7.44 0.49
CA PHE A 78 -13.99 -7.94 1.15
C PHE A 78 -14.20 -9.31 1.82
N ASP A 79 -13.31 -10.25 1.51
CA ASP A 79 -13.26 -11.56 2.13
C ASP A 79 -12.22 -11.58 3.26
N GLU A 80 -12.70 -11.68 4.49
CA GLU A 80 -11.91 -11.71 5.72
C GLU A 80 -10.88 -12.87 5.76
N ASP A 81 -11.08 -13.95 5.01
CA ASP A 81 -10.11 -15.05 4.91
C ASP A 81 -8.85 -14.65 4.14
N THR A 82 -8.93 -13.60 3.31
CA THR A 82 -7.79 -13.02 2.58
C THR A 82 -7.02 -11.98 3.39
N ALA A 83 -7.53 -11.59 4.57
CA ALA A 83 -6.92 -10.60 5.42
C ALA A 83 -5.52 -11.03 5.89
N ILE A 84 -4.56 -10.11 5.80
CA ILE A 84 -3.24 -10.30 6.41
C ILE A 84 -3.44 -10.28 7.93
N ARG A 85 -3.06 -11.37 8.59
CA ARG A 85 -3.20 -11.55 10.04
C ARG A 85 -2.15 -10.76 10.82
N VAL A 86 -2.23 -9.43 10.77
CA VAL A 86 -1.29 -8.50 11.41
C VAL A 86 -1.23 -8.64 12.93
N GLU A 87 -2.30 -9.13 13.56
CA GLU A 87 -2.36 -9.44 14.99
C GLU A 87 -1.36 -10.52 15.42
N ASN A 88 -0.88 -11.33 14.47
CA ASN A 88 0.12 -12.37 14.74
C ASN A 88 1.56 -11.83 14.76
N ILE A 89 1.79 -10.56 14.41
CA ILE A 89 3.11 -9.93 14.48
C ILE A 89 3.57 -9.86 15.95
N ARG A 90 4.85 -10.13 16.20
CA ARG A 90 5.43 -10.13 17.57
C ARG A 90 6.48 -9.04 17.75
N GLY A 91 6.15 -7.83 17.30
CA GLY A 91 7.01 -6.66 17.33
C GLY A 91 6.24 -5.36 17.06
N ASN A 92 6.90 -4.22 17.25
CA ASN A 92 6.30 -2.91 17.03
C ASN A 92 5.96 -2.72 15.54
N ILE A 93 4.94 -1.93 15.23
CA ILE A 93 4.52 -1.66 13.85
C ILE A 93 4.50 -0.16 13.58
N LEU A 94 5.08 0.26 12.46
CA LEU A 94 4.98 1.61 11.92
C LEU A 94 4.30 1.57 10.55
N PHE A 95 3.11 2.15 10.46
CA PHE A 95 2.40 2.38 9.21
C PHE A 95 2.69 3.77 8.68
N ILE A 96 3.04 3.88 7.39
CA ILE A 96 3.30 5.15 6.72
C ILE A 96 2.54 5.15 5.40
N TYR A 97 1.73 6.17 5.13
CA TYR A 97 0.98 6.26 3.89
C TYR A 97 0.68 7.70 3.48
N ALA A 98 0.36 7.89 2.20
CA ALA A 98 -0.13 9.15 1.68
C ALA A 98 -1.65 9.25 1.89
N LYS A 99 -2.14 10.43 2.31
CA LYS A 99 -3.57 10.68 2.52
C LYS A 99 -4.41 10.37 1.27
N GLU A 100 -3.86 10.65 0.09
CA GLU A 100 -4.45 10.37 -1.22
C GLU A 100 -3.52 9.45 -2.01
N ASP A 101 -3.50 8.16 -1.65
CA ASP A 101 -2.78 7.14 -2.41
C ASP A 101 -3.61 6.68 -3.61
N LEU A 102 -3.19 7.10 -4.81
CA LEU A 102 -3.89 6.79 -6.06
C LEU A 102 -3.44 5.46 -6.70
N MET A 103 -2.51 4.72 -6.10
CA MET A 103 -2.13 3.39 -6.58
C MET A 103 -3.01 2.29 -6.00
N TRP A 104 -3.31 2.38 -4.71
CA TRP A 104 -4.23 1.50 -3.98
C TRP A 104 -4.68 2.17 -2.67
N PRO A 105 -5.79 1.71 -2.05
CA PRO A 105 -6.38 2.38 -0.88
C PRO A 105 -5.61 2.09 0.41
N SER A 106 -4.40 2.66 0.54
CA SER A 106 -3.52 2.41 1.70
C SER A 106 -4.07 3.00 2.99
N LYS A 107 -4.82 4.10 2.92
CA LYS A 107 -5.41 4.74 4.10
C LYS A 107 -6.45 3.82 4.74
N GLU A 108 -7.35 3.28 3.93
CA GLU A 108 -8.39 2.33 4.31
C GLU A 108 -7.75 1.03 4.82
N ALA A 109 -6.68 0.57 4.15
CA ALA A 109 -5.94 -0.59 4.60
C ALA A 109 -5.31 -0.41 5.99
N VAL A 110 -4.69 0.74 6.25
CA VAL A 110 -4.12 1.03 7.58
C VAL A 110 -5.22 1.15 8.63
N ALA A 111 -6.35 1.81 8.31
CA ALA A 111 -7.48 1.90 9.23
C ALA A 111 -8.00 0.50 9.63
N TYR A 112 -8.21 -0.38 8.66
CA TYR A 112 -8.59 -1.78 8.91
C TYR A 112 -7.57 -2.51 9.79
N MET A 113 -6.27 -2.41 9.47
CA MET A 113 -5.23 -3.10 10.24
C MET A 113 -5.13 -2.58 11.67
N VAL A 114 -5.26 -1.27 11.89
CA VAL A 114 -5.27 -0.68 13.24
C VAL A 114 -6.48 -1.17 14.04
N GLU A 115 -7.69 -1.13 13.46
CA GLU A 115 -8.90 -1.64 14.12
C GLU A 115 -8.76 -3.12 14.49
N ARG A 116 -8.21 -3.93 13.58
CA ARG A 116 -7.92 -5.35 13.82
C ARG A 116 -6.95 -5.53 14.99
N LEU A 117 -5.84 -4.79 15.02
CA LEU A 117 -4.86 -4.84 16.10
C LEU A 117 -5.49 -4.47 17.46
N GLU A 118 -6.33 -3.44 17.50
CA GLU A 118 -7.08 -3.03 18.70
C GLU A 118 -8.04 -4.12 19.17
N LYS A 119 -8.86 -4.67 18.26
CA LYS A 119 -9.81 -5.76 18.54
C LYS A 119 -9.14 -7.00 19.12
N HIS A 120 -7.93 -7.31 18.67
CA HIS A 120 -7.13 -8.44 19.14
C HIS A 120 -6.23 -8.10 20.35
N ARG A 121 -6.35 -6.89 20.93
CA ARG A 121 -5.55 -6.43 22.08
C ARG A 121 -4.04 -6.59 21.82
N PHE A 122 -3.60 -6.12 20.67
CA PHE A 122 -2.21 -6.22 20.25
C PHE A 122 -1.25 -5.68 21.32
N ALA A 123 -0.20 -6.44 21.62
CA ALA A 123 0.65 -6.20 22.80
C ALA A 123 1.83 -5.25 22.55
N PHE A 124 2.05 -4.83 21.30
CA PHE A 124 3.22 -4.03 20.90
C PHE A 124 2.82 -2.64 20.44
N ARG A 125 3.80 -1.73 20.35
CA ARG A 125 3.60 -0.34 19.91
C ARG A 125 3.13 -0.32 18.45
N VAL A 126 2.10 0.48 18.17
CA VAL A 126 1.62 0.75 16.80
C VAL A 126 1.66 2.26 16.58
N ASP A 127 2.41 2.70 15.57
CA ASP A 127 2.53 4.10 15.17
C ASP A 127 2.03 4.28 13.74
N VAL A 128 1.39 5.42 13.48
CA VAL A 128 0.82 5.75 12.17
C VAL A 128 1.28 7.14 11.73
N LEU A 129 1.81 7.24 10.51
CA LEU A 129 2.23 8.48 9.88
C LEU A 129 1.47 8.68 8.55
N GLU A 130 0.48 9.57 8.56
CA GLU A 130 -0.21 10.05 7.35
C GLU A 130 0.51 11.28 6.78
N TYR A 131 0.69 11.34 5.46
CA TYR A 131 1.24 12.50 4.76
C TYR A 131 0.25 13.06 3.73
N GLU A 132 -0.15 14.33 3.89
CA GLU A 132 -1.09 14.99 2.98
C GLU A 132 -0.48 15.32 1.61
N LYS A 133 0.77 15.80 1.60
CA LYS A 133 1.50 16.10 0.36
C LYS A 133 2.49 15.00 0.05
N ALA A 134 1.99 13.84 -0.38
CA ALA A 134 2.81 12.72 -0.80
C ALA A 134 2.10 11.89 -1.88
N SER A 135 2.88 11.24 -2.74
CA SER A 135 2.39 10.15 -3.59
C SER A 135 2.57 8.79 -2.91
N HIS A 136 2.14 7.72 -3.58
CA HIS A 136 2.36 6.33 -3.17
C HIS A 136 3.83 6.02 -2.81
N ILE A 137 4.78 6.68 -3.47
CA ILE A 137 6.22 6.46 -3.29
C ILE A 137 6.76 7.35 -2.17
N LEU A 138 6.78 6.82 -0.94
CA LEU A 138 7.21 7.51 0.30
C LEU A 138 8.66 7.21 0.74
N VAL A 139 9.58 7.05 -0.21
CA VAL A 139 11.01 6.79 0.04
C VAL A 139 11.85 8.04 -0.24
N PRO A 140 13.00 8.29 0.42
CA PRO A 140 13.79 9.53 0.28
C PRO A 140 14.59 9.58 -1.04
N LEU A 141 13.93 9.34 -2.17
CA LEU A 141 14.47 9.37 -3.51
C LEU A 141 13.68 10.38 -4.36
N ASN A 142 14.31 10.90 -5.40
CA ASN A 142 13.67 11.83 -6.34
C ASN A 142 13.83 11.40 -7.81
N PRO A 143 13.41 10.18 -8.20
CA PRO A 143 13.50 9.76 -9.58
C PRO A 143 12.54 10.58 -10.47
N PRO A 144 12.90 10.86 -11.74
CA PRO A 144 12.03 11.61 -12.67
C PRO A 144 10.62 11.01 -12.82
N LYS A 145 10.49 9.68 -12.62
CA LYS A 145 9.22 8.94 -12.66
C LYS A 145 8.19 9.39 -11.62
N LEU A 146 8.59 10.06 -10.52
CA LEU A 146 7.62 10.62 -9.57
C LEU A 146 6.67 11.62 -10.22
N LYS A 147 7.12 12.32 -11.26
CA LYS A 147 6.28 13.26 -12.03
C LYS A 147 5.10 12.59 -12.74
N MET A 148 4.97 11.25 -12.70
CA MET A 148 3.77 10.54 -13.13
C MET A 148 2.58 10.81 -12.19
N PHE A 149 2.81 11.08 -10.90
CA PHE A 149 1.77 11.47 -9.95
C PHE A 149 1.50 12.96 -10.05
N LYS A 150 0.23 13.37 -10.07
CA LYS A 150 -0.15 14.79 -10.16
C LYS A 150 0.32 15.60 -8.96
N ILE A 151 0.21 15.04 -7.76
CA ILE A 151 0.61 15.71 -6.52
C ILE A 151 2.12 16.07 -6.51
N GLU A 152 2.96 15.20 -7.06
CA GLU A 152 4.42 15.42 -7.22
C GLU A 152 4.75 16.54 -8.22
N ARG A 153 3.85 16.85 -9.14
CA ARG A 153 4.00 17.98 -10.07
C ARG A 153 3.48 19.28 -9.48
N GLN A 154 2.42 19.21 -8.67
CA GLN A 154 1.77 20.37 -8.07
C GLN A 154 2.51 20.89 -6.83
N TYR A 155 3.07 19.98 -6.04
CA TYR A 155 3.71 20.28 -4.76
C TYR A 155 5.08 19.58 -4.64
N PRO A 156 6.02 19.78 -5.59
CA PRO A 156 7.26 19.00 -5.65
C PRO A 156 8.13 19.10 -4.38
N GLU A 157 8.24 20.31 -3.80
CA GLU A 157 9.04 20.52 -2.60
C GLU A 157 8.36 19.99 -1.33
N ASP A 158 7.03 20.14 -1.20
CA ASP A 158 6.28 19.55 -0.09
C ASP A 158 6.35 18.01 -0.13
N CYS A 159 6.23 17.41 -1.33
CA CYS A 159 6.36 15.97 -1.50
C CYS A 159 7.77 15.48 -1.19
N ARG A 160 8.82 16.21 -1.62
CA ARG A 160 10.21 15.92 -1.23
C ARG A 160 10.37 15.98 0.29
N HIS A 161 9.87 17.04 0.91
CA HIS A 161 9.93 17.21 2.36
C HIS A 161 9.24 16.06 3.10
N SER A 162 8.02 15.68 2.68
CA SER A 162 7.30 14.53 3.24
C SER A 162 8.13 13.24 3.19
N ARG A 163 8.80 12.95 2.06
CA ARG A 163 9.67 11.75 1.92
C ARG A 163 10.89 11.81 2.85
N GLU A 164 11.53 12.96 2.98
CA GLU A 164 12.67 13.16 3.90
C GLU A 164 12.27 13.04 5.37
N VAL A 165 11.13 13.62 5.75
CA VAL A 165 10.57 13.51 7.09
C VAL A 165 10.16 12.07 7.40
N ALA A 166 9.49 11.38 6.47
CA ALA A 166 9.13 9.98 6.60
C ALA A 166 10.36 9.13 6.86
N PHE A 167 11.39 9.26 6.03
CA PHE A 167 12.65 8.53 6.23
C PHE A 167 13.29 8.81 7.59
N ARG A 168 13.42 10.07 7.99
CA ARG A 168 14.02 10.45 9.28
C ARG A 168 13.21 9.91 10.46
N LYS A 169 11.88 9.95 10.39
CA LYS A 169 11.00 9.38 11.42
C LYS A 169 11.13 7.85 11.47
N THR A 170 11.22 7.18 10.33
CA THR A 170 11.47 5.74 10.26
C THR A 170 12.80 5.37 10.90
N VAL A 171 13.89 6.07 10.59
CA VAL A 171 15.21 5.80 11.19
C VAL A 171 15.17 5.96 12.70
N ARG A 172 14.58 7.05 13.21
CA ARG A 172 14.41 7.26 14.66
C ARG A 172 13.57 6.15 15.29
N TRP A 173 12.44 5.84 14.65
CA TRP A 173 11.53 4.79 15.12
C TRP A 173 12.23 3.44 15.26
N ILE A 174 13.10 3.07 14.29
CA ILE A 174 13.90 1.84 14.33
C ILE A 174 14.94 1.88 15.47
N LEU A 175 15.58 3.03 15.71
CA LEU A 175 16.56 3.19 16.80
C LEU A 175 15.93 3.13 18.19
N ASP A 176 14.61 3.36 18.29
CA ASP A 176 13.83 3.34 19.53
C ASP A 176 13.20 1.95 19.84
N ILE A 177 13.61 0.87 19.14
CA ILE A 177 13.09 -0.51 19.32
C ILE A 177 14.08 -1.39 20.06
#